data_AF-A0A7Z2VRM7-F1
#
_entry.id   AF-A0A7Z2VRM7-F1
#
_cell.length_a   1.000
_cell.length_b   1.000
_cell.length_c   1.000
_cell.angle_alpha   90.00
_cell.angle_beta   90.00
_cell.angle_gamma   90.00
#
_symmetry.space_group_name_H-M   'P 1'
#
loop_
_entity.id
_entity.type
_entity.pdbx_description
1 polymer ?
#
loop_
_entity_poly.entity_id
_entity_poly.type
_entity_poly.pdbx_seq_one_letter_code
_entity_poly.pdbx_strand_id
1 'polypeptide(L)'
;MARRRTSRTGIRVEGAEAVIKALREANEEIHKKINDLISEAAEIVFKEADIRAPIGATERTRFSLRIVTGISKKGNFYANVIVGARDGLMTAESAFYVTFYEYGTSKQPPRPFMRPSMDKSRAKIRALLKEGLEKVIRDLRG
;
A
#
# COMPACT_ATOMS: atom_id res chain seq x y z
N MET A 1 -34.67 12.24 59.28
CA MET A 1 -33.85 11.60 58.23
C MET A 1 -33.54 12.62 57.13
N ALA A 2 -32.32 13.13 57.04
CA ALA A 2 -31.93 14.13 56.04
C ALA A 2 -31.27 13.46 54.83
N ARG A 3 -31.86 13.63 53.64
CA ARG A 3 -31.38 13.06 52.36
C ARG A 3 -30.26 13.97 51.82
N ARG A 4 -28.99 13.53 51.92
CA ARG A 4 -27.84 14.21 51.29
C ARG A 4 -28.00 14.15 49.76
N ARG A 5 -28.24 15.30 49.12
CA ARG A 5 -28.12 15.45 47.66
C ARG A 5 -26.63 15.56 47.33
N THR A 6 -26.07 14.53 46.70
CA THR A 6 -24.72 14.58 46.15
C THR A 6 -24.75 15.42 44.88
N SER A 7 -24.27 16.66 44.93
CA SER A 7 -24.07 17.46 43.72
C SER A 7 -22.78 17.00 43.04
N ARG A 8 -22.90 16.32 41.90
CA ARG A 8 -21.76 16.08 41.00
C ARG A 8 -21.47 17.39 40.26
N THR A 9 -20.39 18.07 40.61
CA THR A 9 -19.85 19.19 39.82
C THR A 9 -18.99 18.61 38.70
N GLY A 10 -19.45 18.76 37.46
CA GLY A 10 -18.67 18.42 36.26
C GLY A 10 -17.90 19.64 35.77
N ILE A 11 -16.59 19.51 35.60
CA ILE A 11 -15.77 20.52 34.93
C ILE A 11 -15.90 20.29 33.42
N ARG A 12 -16.32 21.32 32.67
CA ARG A 12 -16.34 21.31 31.20
C ARG A 12 -15.13 22.08 30.69
N VAL A 13 -14.39 21.49 29.76
CA VAL A 13 -13.28 22.15 29.06
C VAL A 13 -13.79 22.59 27.70
N GLU A 14 -14.01 23.89 27.53
CA GLU A 14 -14.37 24.46 26.23
C GLU A 14 -13.17 24.38 25.27
N GLY A 15 -13.40 24.05 24.00
CA GLY A 15 -12.35 23.92 22.99
C GLY A 15 -11.68 22.54 22.88
N ALA A 16 -11.87 21.64 23.86
CA ALA A 16 -11.34 20.27 23.77
C ALA A 16 -11.89 19.49 22.55
N GLU A 17 -13.17 19.66 22.25
CA GLU A 17 -13.81 19.04 21.07
C GLU A 17 -13.22 19.56 19.76
N ALA A 18 -12.92 20.86 19.68
CA ALA A 18 -12.30 21.45 18.49
C ALA A 18 -10.88 20.92 18.26
N VAL A 19 -10.10 20.77 19.33
CA VAL A 19 -8.76 20.17 19.28
C VAL A 19 -8.83 18.70 18.85
N ILE A 20 -9.76 17.92 19.41
CA ILE A 20 -9.96 16.51 19.02
C ILE A 20 -10.33 16.42 17.53
N LYS A 21 -11.19 17.32 17.04
CA LYS A 21 -11.58 17.37 15.64
C LYS A 21 -10.37 17.68 14.74
N ALA A 22 -9.60 18.72 15.06
CA ALA A 22 -8.41 19.09 14.30
C ALA A 22 -7.36 17.95 14.26
N LEU A 23 -7.17 17.24 15.38
CA LEU A 23 -6.27 16.08 15.43
C LEU A 23 -6.75 14.93 14.54
N ARG A 24 -8.07 14.69 14.45
CA ARG A 24 -8.63 13.66 13.56
C ARG A 24 -8.43 14.02 12.09
N GLU A 25 -8.73 15.26 11.71
CA GLU A 25 -8.56 15.75 10.34
C GLU A 25 -7.10 15.69 9.92
N ALA A 26 -6.18 16.14 10.77
CA ALA A 26 -4.74 16.03 10.52
C ALA A 26 -4.31 14.56 10.35
N ASN A 27 -4.81 13.65 11.19
CA ASN A 27 -4.48 12.23 11.08
C ASN A 27 -4.99 11.62 9.76
N GLU A 28 -6.18 11.98 9.31
CA GLU A 28 -6.75 11.54 8.02
C GLU A 28 -5.94 12.08 6.84
N GLU A 29 -5.51 13.34 6.89
CA GLU A 29 -4.66 13.94 5.85
C GLU A 29 -3.30 13.23 5.76
N ILE A 30 -2.66 12.97 6.90
CA ILE A 30 -1.40 12.22 6.95
C ILE A 30 -1.58 10.83 6.35
N HIS A 31 -2.64 10.12 6.74
CA HIS A 31 -2.93 8.79 6.22
C HIS A 31 -3.09 8.80 4.70
N LYS A 32 -3.80 9.79 4.16
CA LYS A 32 -3.98 9.96 2.71
C LYS A 32 -2.64 10.20 2.01
N LYS A 33 -1.84 11.17 2.49
CA LYS A 33 -0.53 11.49 1.90
C LYS A 33 0.43 10.31 1.93
N ILE A 34 0.46 9.54 3.02
CA ILE A 34 1.27 8.33 3.11
C ILE A 34 0.77 7.27 2.12
N ASN A 35 -0.55 7.07 2.01
CA ASN A 35 -1.13 6.10 1.07
C ASN A 35 -0.79 6.45 -0.39
N ASP A 36 -0.93 7.73 -0.77
CA ASP A 36 -0.57 8.20 -2.10
C ASP A 36 0.91 7.95 -2.38
N LEU A 37 1.79 8.27 -1.42
CA LEU A 37 3.23 8.05 -1.54
C LEU A 37 3.63 6.57 -1.71
N ILE A 38 3.03 5.66 -0.95
CA ILE A 38 3.32 4.22 -1.12
C ILE A 38 2.73 3.66 -2.42
N SER A 39 1.63 4.24 -2.91
CA SER A 39 1.03 3.88 -4.19
C SER A 39 1.96 4.27 -5.34
N GLU A 40 2.49 5.49 -5.32
CA GLU A 40 3.50 5.96 -6.28
C GLU A 40 4.76 5.09 -6.26
N ALA A 41 5.22 4.69 -5.07
CA ALA A 41 6.34 3.76 -4.93
C ALA A 41 6.05 2.40 -5.58
N ALA A 42 4.83 1.88 -5.42
CA ALA A 42 4.41 0.63 -6.05
C ALA A 42 4.28 0.75 -7.57
N GLU A 43 3.91 1.92 -8.11
CA GLU A 43 3.88 2.15 -9.56
C GLU A 43 5.25 1.98 -10.22
N ILE A 44 6.34 2.33 -9.52
CA ILE A 44 7.70 2.12 -10.03
C ILE A 44 7.95 0.62 -10.25
N VAL A 45 7.60 -0.21 -9.25
CA VAL A 45 7.73 -1.67 -9.35
C VAL A 45 6.78 -2.22 -10.41
N PHE A 46 5.56 -1.71 -10.47
CA PHE A 46 4.55 -2.11 -11.45
C PHE A 46 5.07 -1.94 -12.88
N LYS A 47 5.61 -0.76 -13.22
CA LYS A 47 6.14 -0.49 -14.57
C LYS A 47 7.30 -1.41 -14.92
N GLU A 48 8.20 -1.65 -13.98
CA GLU A 48 9.32 -2.57 -14.18
C GLU A 48 8.87 -4.03 -14.31
N ALA A 49 7.85 -4.44 -13.54
CA ALA A 49 7.31 -5.79 -13.56
C ALA A 49 6.46 -6.05 -14.81
N ASP A 50 5.68 -5.08 -15.29
CA ASP A 50 4.86 -5.17 -16.50
C ASP A 50 5.72 -5.41 -17.77
N ILE A 51 6.89 -4.76 -17.84
CA ILE A 51 7.85 -4.96 -18.94
C ILE A 51 8.42 -6.39 -18.93
N ARG A 52 8.59 -6.98 -17.74
CA ARG A 52 9.17 -8.33 -17.57
C ARG A 52 8.12 -9.43 -17.46
N ALA A 53 6.84 -9.07 -17.37
CA ALA A 53 5.77 -10.01 -17.12
C ALA A 53 5.73 -11.06 -18.22
N PRO A 54 5.63 -12.36 -17.88
CA PRO A 54 5.61 -13.39 -18.88
C PRO A 54 4.37 -13.27 -19.77
N ILE A 55 4.54 -13.60 -21.04
CA ILE A 55 3.41 -13.85 -21.92
C ILE A 55 2.95 -15.28 -21.62
N GLY A 56 1.64 -15.48 -21.43
CA GLY A 56 1.08 -16.79 -21.10
C GLY A 56 1.41 -17.83 -22.17
N ALA A 57 1.29 -19.12 -21.81
CA ALA A 57 1.69 -20.26 -22.63
C ALA A 57 1.08 -20.30 -24.05
N THR A 58 -0.07 -19.64 -24.25
CA THR A 58 -0.71 -19.51 -25.57
C THR A 58 -0.18 -18.36 -26.41
N GLU A 59 0.82 -17.61 -25.93
CA GLU A 59 1.40 -16.37 -26.49
C GLU A 59 0.40 -15.23 -26.78
N ARG A 60 -0.89 -15.46 -26.55
CA ARG A 60 -2.00 -14.56 -26.86
C ARG A 60 -2.40 -13.63 -25.71
N THR A 61 -1.98 -13.93 -24.48
CA THR A 61 -2.41 -13.19 -23.29
C THR A 61 -1.22 -12.86 -22.40
N ARG A 62 -1.01 -11.57 -22.11
CA ARG A 62 -0.05 -11.12 -21.09
C ARG A 62 -0.69 -11.20 -19.71
N PHE A 63 0.05 -11.61 -18.69
CA PHE A 63 -0.44 -11.49 -17.32
C PHE A 63 -0.61 -10.01 -16.97
N SER A 64 -1.79 -9.62 -16.49
CA SER A 64 -1.96 -8.26 -15.97
C SER A 64 -1.46 -8.16 -14.53
N LEU A 65 -1.12 -6.94 -14.14
CA LEU A 65 -0.68 -6.59 -12.80
C LEU A 65 -1.71 -5.64 -12.16
N ARG A 66 -1.73 -5.59 -10.83
CA ARG A 66 -2.52 -4.62 -10.06
C ARG A 66 -1.78 -4.19 -8.81
N ILE A 67 -1.95 -2.93 -8.44
CA ILE A 67 -1.50 -2.40 -7.15
C ILE A 67 -2.62 -2.54 -6.13
N VAL A 68 -2.29 -3.07 -4.95
CA VAL A 68 -3.19 -3.17 -3.80
C VAL A 68 -2.57 -2.42 -2.64
N THR A 69 -3.19 -1.30 -2.27
CA THR A 69 -2.79 -0.54 -1.09
C THR A 69 -3.66 -0.90 0.11
N GLY A 70 -3.14 -0.70 1.31
CA GLY A 70 -3.90 -0.86 2.53
C GLY A 70 -3.09 -0.60 3.78
N ILE A 71 -3.75 -0.79 4.92
CA ILE A 71 -3.14 -0.68 6.24
C ILE A 71 -3.30 -2.05 6.92
N SER A 72 -2.20 -2.61 7.38
CA SER A 72 -2.21 -3.87 8.11
C SER A 72 -2.89 -3.72 9.47
N LYS A 73 -3.27 -4.83 10.10
CA LYS A 73 -3.83 -4.83 11.47
C LYS A 73 -2.91 -4.17 12.52
N LYS A 74 -1.61 -4.05 12.23
CA LYS A 74 -0.60 -3.41 13.07
C LYS A 74 -0.41 -1.91 12.77
N GLY A 75 -1.19 -1.33 11.86
CA GLY A 75 -1.07 0.07 11.46
C GLY A 75 -0.04 0.34 10.37
N ASN A 76 0.68 -0.68 9.86
CA ASN A 76 1.66 -0.47 8.79
C ASN A 76 0.97 -0.30 7.43
N PHE A 77 1.28 0.79 6.74
CA PHE A 77 0.90 1.00 5.35
C PHE A 77 1.65 0.03 4.43
N TYR A 78 0.95 -0.54 3.46
CA TYR A 78 1.55 -1.43 2.46
C TYR A 78 0.97 -1.16 1.08
N ALA A 79 1.80 -1.37 0.06
CA ALA A 79 1.41 -1.39 -1.33
C ALA A 79 2.01 -2.63 -2.00
N ASN A 80 1.16 -3.54 -2.47
CA ASN A 80 1.55 -4.79 -3.09
C ASN A 80 1.29 -4.74 -4.59
N VAL A 81 2.28 -5.15 -5.39
CA VAL A 81 2.09 -5.42 -6.81
C VAL A 81 1.77 -6.90 -6.98
N ILE A 82 0.56 -7.19 -7.41
CA ILE A 82 0.05 -8.56 -7.60
C ILE A 82 -0.03 -8.83 -9.11
N VAL A 83 0.36 -10.04 -9.51
CA VAL A 83 0.31 -10.51 -10.90
C VAL A 83 -0.64 -11.69 -10.98
N GLY A 84 -1.46 -11.75 -12.02
CA GLY A 84 -2.29 -12.93 -12.26
C GLY A 84 -3.66 -12.65 -12.82
N ALA A 85 -3.77 -11.84 -13.88
CA ALA A 85 -4.97 -11.93 -14.73
C ALA A 85 -4.60 -12.56 -16.06
N ARG A 86 -5.42 -13.51 -16.49
CA ARG A 86 -5.52 -13.91 -17.90
C ARG A 86 -6.77 -13.22 -18.44
N ASP A 87 -6.63 -12.47 -19.54
CA ASP A 87 -7.74 -11.78 -20.22
C ASP A 87 -8.49 -10.76 -19.34
N GLY A 88 -7.77 -10.09 -18.44
CA GLY A 88 -8.31 -9.02 -17.58
C GLY A 88 -9.08 -9.51 -16.34
N LEU A 89 -9.30 -10.81 -16.20
CA LEU A 89 -9.92 -11.42 -15.01
C LEU A 89 -8.85 -12.01 -14.09
N MET A 90 -8.69 -11.40 -12.92
CA MET A 90 -7.82 -11.93 -11.86
C MET A 90 -8.49 -13.18 -11.26
N THR A 91 -7.90 -14.35 -11.49
CA THR A 91 -8.38 -15.60 -10.88
C THR A 91 -7.30 -16.17 -9.97
N ALA A 92 -7.70 -16.86 -8.90
CA ALA A 92 -6.75 -17.56 -8.02
C ALA A 92 -5.85 -18.52 -8.82
N GLU A 93 -6.40 -19.11 -9.88
CA GLU A 93 -5.69 -19.99 -10.81
C GLU A 93 -4.61 -19.24 -11.59
N SER A 94 -4.88 -18.04 -12.11
CA SER A 94 -3.90 -17.28 -12.90
C SER A 94 -2.73 -16.75 -12.04
N ALA A 95 -2.99 -16.34 -10.80
CA ALA A 95 -1.94 -16.05 -9.82
C ALA A 95 -1.12 -17.30 -9.43
N PHE A 96 -1.78 -18.47 -9.34
CA PHE A 96 -1.08 -19.73 -9.10
C PHE A 96 -0.14 -20.08 -10.26
N TYR A 97 -0.60 -20.00 -11.51
CA TYR A 97 0.22 -20.30 -12.67
C TYR A 97 1.39 -19.34 -12.86
N VAL A 98 1.22 -18.04 -12.59
CA VAL A 98 2.32 -17.07 -12.78
C VAL A 98 3.48 -17.32 -11.81
N THR A 99 3.20 -17.88 -10.63
CA THR A 99 4.21 -18.25 -9.64
C THR A 99 5.20 -19.28 -10.18
N PHE A 100 4.73 -20.22 -11.02
CA PHE A 100 5.60 -21.19 -11.67
C PHE A 100 6.52 -20.59 -12.74
N TYR A 101 6.17 -19.42 -13.31
CA TYR A 101 7.10 -18.71 -14.18
C TYR A 101 8.24 -18.08 -13.36
N GLU A 102 7.95 -17.49 -12.20
CA GLU A 102 8.97 -16.87 -11.33
C GLU A 102 9.99 -17.90 -10.82
N TYR A 103 9.50 -19.02 -10.27
CA TYR A 103 10.33 -20.01 -9.57
C TYR A 103 10.69 -21.25 -10.40
N GLY A 104 10.05 -21.44 -11.55
CA GLY A 104 10.20 -22.64 -12.36
C GLY A 104 9.44 -23.84 -11.80
N THR A 105 9.55 -24.95 -12.52
CA THR A 105 9.02 -26.27 -12.16
C THR A 105 10.06 -27.32 -12.53
N SER A 106 9.80 -28.59 -12.22
CA SER A 106 10.64 -29.71 -12.68
C SER A 106 10.79 -29.78 -14.20
N LYS A 107 9.84 -29.22 -14.96
CA LYS A 107 9.81 -29.26 -16.44
C LYS A 107 10.09 -27.92 -17.12
N GLN A 108 10.22 -26.84 -16.35
CA GLN A 108 10.41 -25.49 -16.88
C GLN A 108 11.40 -24.72 -15.99
N PRO A 109 12.50 -24.16 -16.52
CA PRO A 109 13.43 -23.37 -15.73
C PRO A 109 12.76 -22.08 -15.20
N PRO A 110 13.23 -21.54 -14.06
CA PRO A 110 12.75 -20.26 -13.53
C PRO A 110 13.00 -19.12 -14.51
N ARG A 111 12.03 -18.21 -14.61
CA ARG A 111 12.09 -16.94 -15.33
C ARG A 111 11.68 -15.82 -14.39
N PRO A 112 12.55 -15.43 -13.42
CA PRO A 112 12.22 -14.41 -12.44
C PRO A 112 11.94 -13.07 -13.12
N PHE A 113 10.82 -12.43 -12.78
CA PHE A 113 10.40 -11.14 -13.31
C PHE A 113 10.01 -10.19 -12.19
N MET A 114 9.40 -10.67 -11.11
CA MET A 114 9.02 -9.84 -9.96
C MET A 114 10.23 -9.46 -9.13
N ARG A 115 11.07 -10.43 -8.76
CA ARG A 115 12.24 -10.14 -7.92
C ARG A 115 13.22 -9.17 -8.59
N PRO A 116 13.61 -9.37 -9.87
CA PRO A 116 14.46 -8.40 -10.57
C PRO A 116 13.84 -7.01 -10.69
N SER A 117 12.52 -6.92 -10.83
CA SER A 117 11.80 -5.64 -10.91
C SER A 117 11.86 -4.87 -9.59
N MET A 118 11.69 -5.57 -8.46
CA MET A 118 11.86 -4.98 -7.13
C MET A 118 13.31 -4.53 -6.91
N ASP A 119 14.29 -5.37 -7.20
CA ASP A 119 15.70 -5.07 -6.96
C ASP A 119 16.17 -3.86 -7.77
N LYS A 120 15.78 -3.77 -9.05
CA LYS A 120 16.09 -2.60 -9.90
C LYS A 120 15.37 -1.33 -9.45
N SER A 121 14.16 -1.44 -8.90
CA SER A 121 13.36 -0.30 -8.43
C SER A 121 13.77 0.20 -7.05
N ARG A 122 14.48 -0.61 -6.26
CA ARG A 122 14.75 -0.38 -4.84
C ARG A 122 15.41 0.96 -4.52
N ALA A 123 16.35 1.41 -5.35
CA ALA A 123 16.99 2.70 -5.15
C ALA A 123 16.02 3.87 -5.38
N LYS A 124 15.25 3.81 -6.47
CA LYS A 124 14.24 4.83 -6.82
C LYS A 124 13.13 4.92 -5.77
N ILE A 125 12.64 3.77 -5.31
CA ILE A 125 11.64 3.69 -4.23
C ILE A 125 12.17 4.35 -2.96
N ARG A 126 13.41 4.05 -2.56
CA ARG A 126 14.00 4.64 -1.35
C ARG A 126 14.13 6.16 -1.45
N ALA A 127 14.55 6.67 -2.61
CA ALA A 127 14.63 8.12 -2.84
C ALA A 127 13.25 8.76 -2.75
N LEU A 128 12.26 8.22 -3.48
CA LEU A 128 10.89 8.73 -3.49
C LEU A 128 10.25 8.72 -2.10
N LEU A 129 10.36 7.61 -1.36
CA LEU A 129 9.81 7.52 0.00
C LEU A 129 10.49 8.50 0.96
N LYS A 130 11.80 8.70 0.85
CA LYS A 130 12.53 9.66 1.69
C LYS A 130 12.06 11.09 1.42
N GLU A 131 12.10 11.52 0.16
CA GLU A 131 11.70 12.86 -0.26
C GLU A 131 10.22 13.13 0.05
N GLY A 132 9.36 12.15 -0.22
CA GLY A 132 7.93 12.23 0.06
C GLY A 132 7.64 12.35 1.55
N LEU A 133 8.30 11.56 2.40
CA LEU A 133 8.10 11.63 3.84
C LEU A 133 8.60 12.96 4.42
N GLU A 134 9.76 13.45 3.96
CA GLU A 134 10.27 14.78 4.33
C GLU A 134 9.28 15.89 3.97
N LYS A 135 8.62 15.79 2.81
CA LYS A 135 7.56 16.71 2.40
C LYS A 135 6.32 16.62 3.30
N VAL A 136 5.84 15.41 3.60
CA VAL A 136 4.69 15.21 4.50
C VAL A 136 4.97 15.82 5.88
N ILE A 137 6.16 15.57 6.44
CA ILE A 137 6.55 16.13 7.75
C ILE A 137 6.63 17.66 7.70
N ARG A 138 7.10 18.24 6.58
CA ARG A 138 7.17 19.69 6.39
C ARG A 138 5.78 20.32 6.34
N ASP A 139 4.86 19.70 5.60
CA ASP A 139 3.47 20.18 5.50
C ASP A 139 2.75 20.17 6.86
N LEU A 140 3.13 19.28 7.78
CA LEU A 140 2.57 19.23 9.13
C LEU A 140 3.14 20.28 10.09
N ARG A 141 4.27 20.89 9.75
CA ARG A 141 4.95 21.91 10.57
C ARG A 141 4.62 23.33 10.13
N GLY A 142 4.04 23.51 8.95
CA GLY A 142 3.53 24.78 8.43
C GLY A 142 2.13 25.05 8.95
#